data_AF-A0A1H0X8M0-F1
#
_entry.id   AF-A0A1H0X8M0-F1
#
_cell.length_a   1.000
_cell.length_b   1.000
_cell.length_c   1.000
_cell.angle_alpha   90.00
_cell.angle_beta   90.00
_cell.angle_gamma   90.00
#
_symmetry.space_group_name_H-M   'P 1'
#
loop_
_entity.id
_entity.type
_entity.pdbx_description
1 polymer ?
#
loop_
_entity_poly.entity_id
_entity_poly.type
_entity_poly.pdbx_seq_one_letter_code
_entity_poly.pdbx_strand_id
1 'polypeptide(L)'
;MDTEISVTARQWWWRNRPKYNMGLMIVGFIAFLIYCILGPIIIEPHEEFEETIFEMAFQGFAYLIMMGIANIFYTLGWIIDSIFNENNSQLFRERLFGLGYWFSFALPILLILSVMVRFLIWGK
;
A
#
# COMPACT_ATOMS: atom_id res chain seq x y z
N MET A 1 8.64 -12.59 -38.11
CA MET A 1 7.74 -11.49 -37.72
C MET A 1 6.90 -12.05 -36.60
N ASP A 2 7.42 -11.96 -35.38
CA ASP A 2 6.71 -12.45 -34.20
C ASP A 2 5.49 -11.55 -34.01
N THR A 3 4.30 -12.11 -34.23
CA THR A 3 3.05 -11.48 -33.85
C THR A 3 3.04 -11.39 -32.33
N GLU A 4 3.57 -10.29 -31.78
CA GLU A 4 3.36 -9.93 -30.39
C GLU A 4 1.85 -9.86 -30.19
N ILE A 5 1.27 -10.91 -29.59
CA ILE A 5 -0.11 -10.90 -29.14
C ILE A 5 -0.20 -9.75 -28.16
N SER A 6 -0.83 -8.64 -28.57
CA SER A 6 -0.98 -7.47 -27.73
C SER A 6 -1.75 -7.89 -26.49
N VAL A 7 -1.06 -8.02 -25.35
CA VAL A 7 -1.67 -8.48 -24.10
C VAL A 7 -2.82 -7.54 -23.77
N THR A 8 -4.01 -8.10 -23.59
CA THR A 8 -5.18 -7.28 -23.26
C THR A 8 -4.97 -6.60 -21.91
N ALA A 9 -5.54 -5.40 -21.72
CA ALA A 9 -5.49 -4.67 -20.45
C ALA A 9 -5.80 -5.60 -19.26
N ARG A 10 -6.91 -6.34 -19.35
CA ARG A 10 -7.34 -7.28 -18.31
C ARG A 10 -6.28 -8.33 -17.97
N GLN A 11 -5.67 -8.97 -18.96
CA GLN A 11 -4.63 -9.98 -18.74
C GLN A 11 -3.39 -9.37 -18.08
N TRP A 12 -3.00 -8.16 -18.47
CA TRP A 12 -1.84 -7.49 -17.90
C TRP A 12 -2.07 -7.13 -16.42
N TRP A 13 -3.21 -6.53 -16.09
CA TRP A 13 -3.55 -6.18 -14.70
C TRP A 13 -3.69 -7.43 -13.83
N TRP A 14 -4.30 -8.50 -14.36
CA TRP A 14 -4.38 -9.75 -13.60
C TRP A 14 -3.00 -10.34 -13.28
N ARG A 15 -2.07 -10.33 -14.26
CA ARG A 15 -0.71 -10.83 -14.09
C ARG A 15 0.13 -10.00 -13.12
N ASN A 16 -0.13 -8.70 -13.00
CA ASN A 16 0.63 -7.82 -12.11
C ASN A 16 0.02 -7.66 -10.70
N ARG A 17 -1.19 -8.16 -10.48
CA ARG A 17 -1.85 -8.11 -9.17
C ARG A 17 -1.05 -8.76 -8.03
N PRO A 18 -0.38 -9.92 -8.21
CA PRO A 18 0.45 -10.51 -7.15
C PRO A 18 1.63 -9.61 -6.78
N LYS A 19 2.26 -8.93 -7.75
CA LYS A 19 3.35 -7.99 -7.49
C LYS A 19 2.87 -6.79 -6.65
N TYR A 20 1.72 -6.24 -7.00
CA TYR A 20 1.08 -5.16 -6.25
C TYR A 20 0.80 -5.59 -4.80
N ASN A 21 0.12 -6.72 -4.60
CA ASN A 21 -0.22 -7.22 -3.28
C ASN A 21 1.00 -7.60 -2.43
N MET A 22 2.03 -8.17 -3.05
CA MET A 22 3.31 -8.48 -2.38
C MET A 22 3.99 -7.20 -1.89
N GLY A 23 4.05 -6.17 -2.75
CA GLY A 23 4.61 -4.88 -2.38
C GLY A 23 3.87 -4.23 -1.21
N LEU A 24 2.54 -4.28 -1.22
CA LEU A 24 1.73 -3.82 -0.10
C LEU A 24 2.05 -4.59 1.18
N MET A 25 2.02 -5.93 1.14
CA MET A 25 2.34 -6.78 2.30
C MET A 25 3.72 -6.43 2.90
N ILE A 26 4.74 -6.28 2.06
CA ILE A 26 6.09 -5.91 2.48
C ILE A 26 6.08 -4.54 3.17
N VAL A 27 5.46 -3.52 2.58
CA VAL A 27 5.48 -2.18 3.17
C VAL A 27 4.64 -2.07 4.44
N GLY A 28 3.53 -2.80 4.54
CA GLY A 28 2.76 -2.88 5.78
C GLY A 28 3.58 -3.49 6.91
N PHE A 29 4.32 -4.56 6.61
CA PHE A 29 5.22 -5.17 7.59
C PHE A 29 6.36 -4.22 7.98
N ILE A 30 6.97 -3.52 7.02
CA ILE A 30 8.00 -2.50 7.31
C ILE A 30 7.42 -1.38 8.19
N ALA A 31 6.22 -0.88 7.89
CA ALA A 31 5.57 0.17 8.65
C ALA A 31 5.30 -0.29 10.10
N PHE A 32 4.85 -1.53 10.28
CA PHE A 32 4.69 -2.14 11.60
C PHE A 32 6.02 -2.23 12.36
N LEU A 33 7.10 -2.68 11.72
CA LEU A 33 8.42 -2.70 12.36
C LEU A 33 8.91 -1.30 12.76
N ILE A 34 8.69 -0.30 11.91
CA ILE A 34 9.01 1.10 12.23
C ILE A 34 8.23 1.53 13.49
N TYR A 35 6.95 1.21 13.55
CA TYR A 35 6.11 1.52 14.71
C TYR A 35 6.61 0.84 15.99
N CYS A 36 6.91 -0.46 15.96
CA CYS A 36 7.43 -1.18 17.13
C CYS A 36 8.81 -0.68 17.59
N ILE A 37 9.66 -0.22 16.68
CA ILE A 37 11.00 0.29 17.02
C ILE A 37 10.93 1.72 17.54
N LEU A 38 10.14 2.59 16.89
CA LEU A 38 10.06 4.01 17.23
C LEU A 38 9.06 4.31 18.35
N GLY A 39 8.02 3.49 18.51
CA GLY A 39 7.00 3.66 19.55
C GLY A 39 7.57 3.77 20.97
N PRO A 40 8.44 2.85 21.41
CA PRO A 40 9.08 2.95 22.73
C PRO A 40 9.96 4.21 22.89
N ILE A 41 10.50 4.74 21.79
CA ILE A 41 11.41 5.88 21.82
C ILE A 41 10.63 7.21 21.82
N ILE A 42 9.54 7.26 21.05
CA ILE A 42 8.81 8.50 20.74
C ILE A 42 7.50 8.61 21.53
N ILE A 43 6.79 7.51 21.74
CA ILE A 43 5.45 7.50 22.34
C ILE A 43 5.55 7.25 23.86
N GLU A 44 6.34 6.27 24.29
CA GLU A 44 6.49 5.88 25.71
C GLU A 44 6.79 7.05 26.67
N PRO A 45 7.59 8.07 26.29
CA PRO A 45 7.81 9.23 27.16
C PRO A 45 6.57 10.09 27.44
N HIS A 46 5.50 9.92 26.65
CA HIS A 46 4.27 10.73 26.71
C HIS A 46 3.04 9.92 27.10
N GLU A 47 2.94 8.67 26.67
CA GLU A 47 1.84 7.75 26.93
C GLU A 47 2.39 6.34 27.13
N GLU A 48 1.74 5.52 27.96
CA GLU A 48 2.13 4.11 28.12
C GLU A 48 2.12 3.41 26.76
N PHE A 49 3.27 2.87 26.37
CA PHE A 49 3.44 2.15 25.11
C PHE A 49 3.60 0.65 25.42
N GLU A 50 2.47 -0.05 25.48
CA GLU A 50 2.43 -1.51 25.56
C GLU A 50 1.55 -2.05 24.43
N GLU A 51 2.16 -2.78 23.50
CA GLU A 51 1.42 -3.47 22.44
C GLU A 51 1.09 -4.89 22.91
N THR A 52 -0.16 -5.10 23.27
CA THR A 52 -0.67 -6.43 23.62
C THR A 52 -0.86 -7.29 22.38
N ILE A 53 -0.90 -8.61 22.57
CA ILE A 53 -1.21 -9.54 21.47
C ILE A 53 -2.59 -9.29 20.84
N PHE A 54 -3.53 -8.74 21.62
CA PHE A 54 -4.86 -8.39 21.14
C PHE A 54 -4.81 -7.16 20.22
N GLU A 55 -4.06 -6.13 20.57
CA GLU A 55 -3.87 -4.94 19.73
C GLU A 55 -3.14 -5.27 18.44
N MET A 56 -2.07 -6.08 18.51
CA MET A 56 -1.38 -6.56 17.32
C MET A 56 -2.32 -7.36 16.39
N ALA A 57 -3.19 -8.20 16.96
CA ALA A 57 -4.19 -8.94 16.18
C ALA A 57 -5.23 -8.00 15.55
N PHE A 58 -5.70 -7.00 16.28
CA PHE A 58 -6.65 -6.00 15.79
C PHE A 58 -6.05 -5.14 14.68
N GLN A 59 -4.80 -4.67 14.84
CA GLN A 59 -4.05 -3.94 13.82
C GLN A 59 -3.84 -4.80 12.57
N GLY A 60 -3.47 -6.08 12.75
CA GLY A 60 -3.37 -7.04 11.64
C GLY A 60 -4.69 -7.20 10.89
N PHE A 61 -5.81 -7.30 11.59
CA PHE A 61 -7.14 -7.36 10.98
C PHE A 61 -7.51 -6.07 10.24
N ALA A 62 -7.28 -4.91 10.85
CA ALA A 62 -7.47 -3.61 10.22
C ALA A 62 -6.62 -3.47 8.94
N TYR A 63 -5.39 -3.97 8.98
CA TYR A 63 -4.49 -4.00 7.83
C TYR A 63 -5.04 -4.88 6.68
N LEU A 64 -5.64 -6.04 6.99
CA LEU A 64 -6.30 -6.87 5.98
C LEU A 64 -7.50 -6.17 5.32
N ILE A 65 -8.29 -5.41 6.09
CA ILE A 65 -9.37 -4.58 5.53
C ILE A 65 -8.79 -3.54 4.58
N MET A 66 -7.72 -2.84 4.99
CA MET A 66 -7.05 -1.85 4.15
C MET A 66 -6.46 -2.47 2.87
N MET A 67 -5.91 -3.68 2.94
CA MET A 67 -5.48 -4.45 1.78
C MET A 67 -6.64 -4.75 0.81
N GLY A 68 -7.83 -5.06 1.35
CA GLY A 68 -9.05 -5.20 0.57
C GLY A 68 -9.41 -3.92 -0.18
N ILE A 69 -9.40 -2.77 0.51
CA ILE A 69 -9.64 -1.45 -0.10
C ILE A 69 -8.60 -1.14 -1.18
N ALA A 70 -7.32 -1.40 -0.92
CA ALA A 70 -6.25 -1.19 -1.89
C ALA A 70 -6.43 -2.05 -3.15
N ASN A 71 -7.03 -3.25 -3.03
CA ASN A 71 -7.38 -4.09 -4.17
C ASN A 71 -8.58 -3.56 -4.98
N ILE A 72 -9.49 -2.82 -4.36
CA ILE A 72 -10.55 -2.09 -5.08
C ILE A 72 -9.92 -0.98 -5.93
N PHE A 73 -9.02 -0.18 -5.36
CA PHE A 73 -8.27 0.83 -6.12
C PHE A 73 -7.44 0.24 -7.25
N TYR A 74 -6.81 -0.92 -7.03
CA TYR A 74 -6.14 -1.66 -8.10
C TYR A 74 -7.07 -2.00 -9.27
N THR A 75 -8.29 -2.42 -8.94
CA THR A 75 -9.32 -2.75 -9.95
C THR A 75 -9.79 -1.49 -10.70
N LEU A 76 -9.88 -0.34 -10.03
CA LEU A 76 -10.15 0.94 -10.69
C LEU A 76 -9.03 1.31 -11.68
N GLY A 77 -7.77 1.00 -11.38
CA GLY A 77 -6.65 1.17 -12.31
C GLY A 77 -6.85 0.41 -13.62
N TRP A 78 -7.35 -0.84 -13.54
CA TRP A 78 -7.74 -1.59 -14.74
C TRP A 78 -8.89 -0.93 -15.51
N ILE A 79 -9.92 -0.44 -14.81
CA ILE A 79 -11.06 0.23 -15.46
C ILE A 79 -10.59 1.49 -16.20
N ILE A 80 -9.74 2.30 -15.57
CA ILE A 80 -9.16 3.51 -16.18
C ILE A 80 -8.32 3.13 -17.41
N ASP A 81 -7.48 2.09 -17.31
CA ASP A 81 -6.73 1.58 -18.47
C ASP A 81 -7.65 1.15 -19.60
N SER A 82 -8.73 0.42 -19.30
CA SER A 82 -9.69 -0.02 -20.32
C SER A 82 -10.50 1.11 -20.97
N ILE A 83 -10.69 2.25 -20.30
CA ILE A 83 -11.45 3.40 -20.83
C ILE A 83 -10.53 4.37 -21.59
N PHE A 84 -9.35 4.69 -21.04
CA PHE A 84 -8.52 5.79 -21.52
C PHE A 84 -7.31 5.33 -22.35
N ASN A 85 -6.96 4.03 -22.36
CA ASN A 85 -5.83 3.52 -23.13
C ASN A 85 -6.26 2.98 -24.51
N GLU A 86 -6.80 3.87 -25.34
CA GLU A 86 -7.36 3.53 -26.66
C GLU A 86 -6.36 2.81 -27.58
N ASN A 87 -5.07 3.17 -27.49
CA ASN A 87 -4.00 2.61 -28.32
C ASN A 87 -3.35 1.35 -27.74
N ASN A 88 -3.91 0.79 -26.66
CA ASN A 88 -3.32 -0.33 -25.93
C ASN A 88 -1.84 -0.09 -25.55
N SER A 89 -1.50 1.16 -25.21
CA SER A 89 -0.14 1.59 -24.89
C SER A 89 0.35 0.94 -23.61
N GLN A 90 1.43 0.18 -23.71
CA GLN A 90 2.09 -0.46 -22.57
C GLN A 90 2.65 0.59 -21.60
N LEU A 91 3.17 1.71 -22.11
CA LEU A 91 3.72 2.80 -21.31
C LEU A 91 2.65 3.49 -20.44
N PHE A 92 1.46 3.73 -21.01
CA PHE A 92 0.33 4.29 -20.25
C PHE A 92 -0.02 3.41 -19.05
N ARG A 93 -0.12 2.09 -19.31
CA ARG A 93 -0.47 1.09 -18.32
C ARG A 93 0.56 0.99 -17.19
N GLU A 94 1.84 0.98 -17.53
CA GLU A 94 2.93 0.93 -16.55
C GLU A 94 2.98 2.18 -15.67
N ARG A 95 2.75 3.37 -16.26
CA ARG A 95 2.66 4.62 -15.48
C ARG A 95 1.47 4.61 -14.55
N LEU A 96 0.30 4.20 -15.04
CA LEU A 96 -0.92 4.13 -14.23
C LEU A 96 -0.76 3.12 -13.07
N PHE A 97 -0.19 1.95 -13.34
CA PHE A 97 0.16 0.98 -12.30
C PHE A 97 1.15 1.57 -11.31
N GLY A 98 2.21 2.22 -11.78
CA GLY A 98 3.22 2.84 -10.93
C GLY A 98 2.64 3.90 -10.01
N LEU A 99 1.77 4.77 -10.51
CA LEU A 99 1.09 5.79 -9.71
C LEU A 99 0.23 5.17 -8.61
N GLY A 100 -0.62 4.21 -8.96
CA GLY A 100 -1.45 3.50 -7.97
C GLY A 100 -0.61 2.73 -6.95
N TYR A 101 0.42 2.03 -7.42
CA TYR A 101 1.34 1.27 -6.57
C TYR A 101 2.07 2.16 -5.57
N TRP A 102 2.73 3.23 -6.02
CA TRP A 102 3.47 4.12 -5.13
C TRP A 102 2.57 4.89 -4.17
N PHE A 103 1.39 5.31 -4.63
CA PHE A 103 0.38 5.92 -3.76
C PHE A 103 0.00 4.96 -2.63
N SER A 104 -0.40 3.72 -2.95
CA SER A 104 -0.79 2.73 -1.95
C SER A 104 0.39 2.26 -1.09
N PHE A 105 1.61 2.20 -1.65
CA PHE A 105 2.82 1.85 -0.94
C PHE A 105 3.20 2.90 0.11
N ALA A 106 3.01 4.19 -0.19
CA ALA A 106 3.35 5.26 0.74
C ALA A 106 2.39 5.33 1.95
N LEU A 107 1.12 4.92 1.78
CA LEU A 107 0.09 5.10 2.81
C LEU A 107 0.44 4.48 4.18
N PRO A 108 0.87 3.21 4.30
CA PRO A 108 1.22 2.63 5.60
C PRO A 108 2.36 3.38 6.30
N ILE A 109 3.40 3.77 5.55
CA ILE A 109 4.54 4.51 6.11
C ILE A 109 4.09 5.90 6.55
N LEU A 110 3.36 6.63 5.70
CA LEU A 110 2.89 7.98 6.02
C LEU A 110 1.97 8.00 7.24
N LEU A 111 1.11 6.99 7.39
CA LEU A 111 0.25 6.86 8.56
C LEU A 111 1.08 6.72 9.84
N ILE A 112 2.05 5.79 9.88
CA ILE A 112 2.92 5.62 11.05
C ILE A 112 3.74 6.88 11.32
N LEU A 113 4.34 7.48 10.29
CA LEU A 113 5.09 8.73 10.44
C LEU A 113 4.21 9.87 10.97
N SER A 114 2.94 9.96 10.54
CA SER A 114 2.02 10.99 11.03
C SER A 114 1.74 10.86 12.53
N VAL A 115 1.60 9.61 13.02
CA VAL A 115 1.45 9.33 14.46
C VAL A 115 2.71 9.74 15.21
N MET A 116 3.89 9.33 14.74
CA MET A 116 5.17 9.66 15.39
C MET A 116 5.41 11.18 15.43
N VAL A 117 5.15 11.88 14.33
CA VAL A 117 5.30 13.34 14.26
C VAL A 117 4.33 14.05 15.22
N ARG A 118 3.11 13.53 15.37
CA ARG A 118 2.15 14.08 16.34
C ARG A 118 2.72 14.06 17.76
N PHE A 119 3.29 12.93 18.19
CA PHE A 119 3.90 12.81 19.51
C PHE A 119 5.17 13.66 19.65
N LEU A 120 5.99 13.79 18.60
CA LEU A 120 7.16 14.67 18.64
C LEU A 120 6.82 16.16 18.80
N ILE A 121 5.71 16.63 18.21
CA ILE A 121 5.33 18.05 18.22
C ILE A 121 4.43 18.39 19.42
N TRP A 122 3.44 17.54 19.72
CA TRP A 122 2.42 17.79 20.73
C TRP A 122 2.52 16.89 21.96
N GLY A 123 3.46 15.95 22.01
CA GLY A 123 3.81 15.21 23.23
C GLY A 123 4.61 16.11 24.16
N LYS A 124 3.94 17.07 24.80
CA LYS A 124 4.47 17.82 25.94
C LYS A 124 3.45 17.80 27.06
#